data_AF-A0A507B2Z9-F1
#
_entry.id   AF-A0A507B2Z9-F1
#
_cell.length_a   1.000
_cell.length_b   1.000
_cell.length_c   1.000
_cell.angle_alpha   90.00
_cell.angle_beta   90.00
_cell.angle_gamma   90.00
#
_symmetry.space_group_name_H-M   'P 1'
#
loop_
_entity.id
_entity.type
_entity.pdbx_description
1 polymer ?
#
loop_
_entity_poly.entity_id
_entity_poly.type
_entity_poly.pdbx_seq_one_letter_code
_entity_poly.pdbx_strand_id
1 'polypeptide(L)'
;MQTEQPVEMGENDLDSSSIASDPTVNVAKPDTYKELVEKYPDMRYQVGRACAVAGYTDLYRSLELLPDVSIAEEARDNAPSAKEIYSEIVSSHVRYAVMDDYNRSVNLDKPRPGAQLNGDTVVRSSLDVTMSIDDWVIDNGDEYYNRIFDITEEGDIGPETMGELDPALKPHKVELLYSPIPYDLPTTNKELLIRVAAYHGNIDRYARLRRPGVRMSGGENYYVQRGIYHNSFFAKWWMREVANMTKGGNETGIRMASTRGSS
;
A
#
# COMPACT_ATOMS: atom_id res chain seq x y z
N MET A 1 -12.15 -65.97 24.07
CA MET A 1 -12.74 -64.74 24.65
C MET A 1 -11.81 -64.26 25.75
N GLN A 2 -10.83 -63.46 25.37
CA GLN A 2 -10.04 -62.64 26.29
C GLN A 2 -10.29 -61.20 25.83
N THR A 3 -10.97 -60.45 26.67
CA THR A 3 -11.23 -59.02 26.51
C THR A 3 -10.13 -58.27 27.25
N GLU A 4 -9.17 -57.75 26.51
CA GLU A 4 -8.22 -56.75 27.02
C GLU A 4 -8.90 -55.38 26.98
N GLN A 5 -9.00 -54.73 28.14
CA GLN A 5 -9.30 -53.30 28.25
C GLN A 5 -8.02 -52.50 28.01
N PRO A 6 -8.04 -51.40 27.24
CA PRO A 6 -6.91 -50.49 27.21
C PRO A 6 -7.05 -49.39 28.28
N VAL A 7 -5.89 -49.16 28.88
CA VAL A 7 -5.48 -48.24 29.93
C VAL A 7 -5.75 -46.77 29.58
N GLU A 8 -6.34 -46.01 30.50
CA GLU A 8 -6.31 -44.54 30.51
C GLU A 8 -4.86 -44.06 30.70
N MET A 9 -4.35 -43.28 29.74
CA MET A 9 -3.21 -42.38 29.96
C MET A 9 -3.68 -40.95 29.75
N GLY A 10 -3.63 -40.18 30.85
CA GLY A 10 -3.65 -38.73 30.80
C GLY A 10 -2.32 -38.17 30.28
N GLU A 11 -2.28 -36.84 30.26
CA GLU A 11 -1.18 -35.96 29.84
C GLU A 11 -1.07 -35.70 28.33
N ASN A 12 -1.52 -34.51 27.90
CA ASN A 12 -0.65 -33.34 28.00
C ASN A 12 -1.44 -32.08 27.64
N ASP A 13 -1.41 -31.11 28.55
CA ASP A 13 -1.82 -29.74 28.33
C ASP A 13 -1.05 -29.19 27.13
N LEU A 14 -1.77 -28.95 26.03
CA LEU A 14 -1.26 -28.22 24.89
C LEU A 14 -1.09 -26.76 25.31
N ASP A 15 0.13 -26.44 25.74
CA ASP A 15 0.66 -25.10 25.80
C ASP A 15 0.37 -24.38 24.48
N SER A 16 -0.51 -23.39 24.56
CA SER A 16 -0.98 -22.57 23.44
C SER A 16 0.01 -21.46 23.07
N SER A 17 1.26 -21.55 23.52
CA SER A 17 2.30 -20.54 23.29
C SER A 17 3.39 -20.97 22.29
N SER A 18 3.03 -21.46 21.11
CA SER A 18 3.99 -21.50 20.00
C SER A 18 3.32 -21.47 18.62
N ILE A 19 2.69 -20.36 18.28
CA ILE A 19 2.59 -19.98 16.86
C ILE A 19 4.00 -19.52 16.47
N ALA A 20 4.81 -20.48 16.02
CA ALA A 20 6.11 -20.21 15.43
C ALA A 20 5.91 -19.21 14.28
N SER A 21 6.56 -18.05 14.39
CA SER A 21 6.71 -17.09 13.31
C SER A 21 7.17 -17.81 12.05
N ASP A 22 6.47 -17.60 10.93
CA ASP A 22 6.88 -18.05 9.62
C ASP A 22 8.36 -17.66 9.38
N PRO A 23 9.27 -18.62 9.12
CA PRO A 23 10.70 -18.36 8.95
C PRO A 23 11.05 -17.45 7.75
N THR A 24 10.06 -16.99 6.98
CA THR A 24 10.23 -16.12 5.81
C THR A 24 10.09 -14.61 6.08
N VAL A 25 9.76 -14.20 7.32
CA VAL A 25 9.63 -12.78 7.68
C VAL A 25 10.77 -12.36 8.61
N ASN A 26 11.73 -11.58 8.10
CA ASN A 26 12.84 -11.06 8.88
C ASN A 26 12.39 -9.88 9.75
N VAL A 27 11.88 -10.16 10.95
CA VAL A 27 11.42 -9.17 11.93
C VAL A 27 12.17 -9.27 13.25
N ALA A 28 12.35 -8.13 13.92
CA ALA A 28 12.94 -8.11 15.26
C ALA A 28 11.99 -8.73 16.30
N LYS A 29 12.55 -9.13 17.46
CA LYS A 29 11.75 -9.67 18.57
C LYS A 29 10.82 -8.59 19.16
N PRO A 30 9.66 -8.97 19.74
CA PRO A 30 8.73 -8.03 20.34
C PRO A 30 9.37 -7.08 21.37
N ASP A 31 10.30 -7.58 22.18
CA ASP A 31 10.95 -6.77 23.22
C ASP A 31 11.83 -5.65 22.64
N THR A 32 12.47 -5.88 21.47
CA THR A 32 13.21 -4.84 20.77
C THR A 32 12.30 -3.68 20.37
N TYR A 33 11.09 -3.98 19.93
CA TYR A 33 10.10 -2.95 19.59
C TYR A 33 9.55 -2.23 20.82
N LYS A 34 9.36 -2.93 21.95
CA LYS A 34 8.97 -2.29 23.21
C LYS A 34 10.02 -1.27 23.66
N GLU A 35 11.29 -1.68 23.71
CA GLU A 35 12.40 -0.79 24.06
C GLU A 35 12.48 0.43 23.12
N LEU A 36 12.18 0.23 21.83
CA LEU A 36 12.18 1.31 20.84
C LEU A 36 11.11 2.36 21.15
N VAL A 37 9.89 1.94 21.49
CA VAL A 37 8.79 2.87 21.83
C VAL A 37 9.04 3.56 23.18
N GLU A 38 9.60 2.85 24.16
CA GLU A 38 9.97 3.44 25.44
C GLU A 38 11.01 4.57 25.27
N LYS A 39 11.99 4.36 24.39
CA LYS A 39 13.05 5.34 24.13
C LYS A 39 12.64 6.44 23.16
N TYR A 40 11.82 6.12 22.16
CA TYR A 40 11.35 7.03 21.12
C TYR A 40 9.83 6.88 20.91
N PRO A 41 9.01 7.50 21.79
CA PRO A 41 7.55 7.36 21.75
C PRO A 41 6.91 7.79 20.41
N ASP A 42 7.53 8.73 19.70
CA ASP A 42 7.07 9.20 18.39
C ASP A 42 7.12 8.12 17.30
N MET A 43 7.88 7.03 17.52
CA MET A 43 7.99 5.90 16.60
C MET A 43 6.90 4.83 16.78
N ARG A 44 5.92 5.05 17.68
CA ARG A 44 4.90 4.05 18.00
C ARG A 44 4.08 3.57 16.80
N TYR A 45 3.87 4.41 15.78
CA TYR A 45 3.14 4.02 14.56
C TYR A 45 3.98 3.13 13.65
N GLN A 46 5.26 3.42 13.51
CA GLN A 46 6.22 2.58 12.80
C GLN A 46 6.32 1.21 13.48
N VAL A 47 6.35 1.18 14.82
CA VAL A 47 6.31 -0.06 15.59
C VAL A 47 4.98 -0.79 15.43
N GLY A 48 3.85 -0.06 15.40
CA GLY A 48 2.54 -0.64 15.12
C GLY A 48 2.48 -1.31 13.74
N ARG A 49 3.05 -0.67 12.71
CA ARG A 49 3.19 -1.26 11.37
C ARG A 49 4.12 -2.47 11.37
N ALA A 50 5.24 -2.44 12.11
CA ALA A 50 6.10 -3.61 12.28
C ALA A 50 5.37 -4.78 12.98
N CYS A 51 4.48 -4.49 13.94
CA CYS A 51 3.61 -5.50 14.54
C CYS A 51 2.63 -6.09 13.52
N ALA A 52 2.12 -5.27 12.60
CA ALA A 52 1.28 -5.73 11.50
C ALA A 52 2.03 -6.61 10.48
N VAL A 53 3.34 -6.45 10.32
CA VAL A 53 4.18 -7.38 9.54
C VAL A 53 4.42 -8.68 10.33
N ALA A 54 4.78 -8.57 11.60
CA ALA A 54 5.20 -9.69 12.44
C ALA A 54 4.04 -10.53 13.02
N GLY A 55 2.81 -10.02 13.00
CA GLY A 55 1.67 -10.61 13.70
C GLY A 55 1.73 -10.43 15.23
N TYR A 56 2.39 -9.39 15.74
CA TYR A 56 2.52 -9.14 17.17
C TYR A 56 1.31 -8.39 17.74
N THR A 57 0.14 -9.04 17.75
CA THR A 57 -1.14 -8.43 18.14
C THR A 57 -1.13 -7.86 19.55
N ASP A 58 -0.56 -8.56 20.53
CA ASP A 58 -0.55 -8.08 21.92
C ASP A 58 0.31 -6.83 22.10
N LEU A 59 1.46 -6.78 21.43
CA LEU A 59 2.29 -5.58 21.41
C LEU A 59 1.54 -4.44 20.72
N TYR A 60 0.94 -4.68 19.55
CA TYR A 60 0.14 -3.69 18.84
C TYR A 60 -0.94 -3.07 19.74
N ARG A 61 -1.69 -3.89 20.47
CA ARG A 61 -2.73 -3.44 21.41
C ARG A 61 -2.18 -2.54 22.51
N SER A 62 -0.99 -2.83 23.04
CA SER A 62 -0.34 -2.02 24.08
C SER A 62 0.12 -0.64 23.60
N LEU A 63 0.23 -0.41 22.29
CA LEU A 63 0.66 0.89 21.74
C LEU A 63 -0.47 1.94 21.74
N GLU A 64 -1.72 1.50 21.94
CA GLU A 64 -2.92 2.36 21.98
C GLU A 64 -3.00 3.33 20.79
N LEU A 65 -2.72 2.83 19.59
CA LEU A 65 -2.74 3.62 18.36
C LEU A 65 -4.18 3.90 17.91
N LEU A 66 -4.36 5.05 17.24
CA LEU A 66 -5.58 5.24 16.45
C LEU A 66 -5.66 4.18 15.34
N PRO A 67 -6.87 3.70 14.97
CA PRO A 67 -7.07 2.71 13.89
C PRO A 67 -6.60 3.24 12.52
N ASP A 68 -5.31 3.06 12.22
CA ASP A 68 -4.66 3.59 11.03
C ASP A 68 -4.82 2.67 9.82
N VAL A 69 -5.22 3.25 8.68
CA VAL A 69 -5.50 2.47 7.47
C VAL A 69 -4.25 1.85 6.84
N SER A 70 -3.07 2.46 7.01
CA SER A 70 -1.83 1.88 6.49
C SER A 70 -1.39 0.67 7.28
N ILE A 71 -1.54 0.71 8.62
CA ILE A 71 -1.34 -0.49 9.45
C ILE A 71 -2.34 -1.59 9.07
N ALA A 72 -3.59 -1.25 8.76
CA ALA A 72 -4.55 -2.24 8.28
C ALA A 72 -4.16 -2.85 6.92
N GLU A 73 -3.71 -2.04 5.96
CA GLU A 73 -3.24 -2.56 4.66
C GLU A 73 -2.04 -3.49 4.83
N GLU A 74 -1.09 -3.14 5.70
CA GLU A 74 0.06 -3.97 6.06
C GLU A 74 -0.38 -5.29 6.73
N ALA A 75 -1.29 -5.22 7.70
CA ALA A 75 -1.79 -6.40 8.41
C ALA A 75 -2.55 -7.35 7.47
N ARG A 76 -3.25 -6.80 6.47
CA ARG A 76 -3.94 -7.58 5.44
C ARG A 76 -2.94 -8.29 4.51
N ASP A 77 -1.82 -7.65 4.19
CA ASP A 77 -0.75 -8.23 3.38
C ASP A 77 -0.09 -9.41 4.09
N ASN A 78 0.12 -9.29 5.40
CA ASN A 78 0.74 -10.31 6.25
C ASN A 78 -0.28 -11.24 6.92
N ALA A 79 -1.43 -11.48 6.28
CA ALA A 79 -2.37 -12.50 6.76
C ALA A 79 -1.82 -13.93 6.50
N PRO A 80 -2.07 -14.92 7.37
CA PRO A 80 -3.02 -14.89 8.49
C PRO A 80 -2.46 -14.35 9.80
N SER A 81 -1.14 -14.20 9.97
CA SER A 81 -0.51 -13.88 11.26
C SER A 81 -0.99 -12.54 11.84
N ALA A 82 -1.22 -11.53 11.00
CA ALA A 82 -1.71 -10.22 11.43
C ALA A 82 -3.23 -10.00 11.22
N LYS A 83 -4.00 -11.06 11.00
CA LYS A 83 -5.44 -10.96 10.71
C LYS A 83 -6.24 -10.28 11.83
N GLU A 84 -5.85 -10.47 13.09
CA GLU A 84 -6.51 -9.84 14.24
C GLU A 84 -6.34 -8.32 14.20
N ILE A 85 -5.13 -7.82 13.98
CA ILE A 85 -4.82 -6.39 13.84
C ILE A 85 -5.67 -5.77 12.72
N TYR A 86 -5.71 -6.42 11.54
CA TYR A 86 -6.55 -5.97 10.44
C TYR A 86 -8.04 -5.87 10.83
N SER A 87 -8.55 -6.90 11.51
CA SER A 87 -9.96 -6.98 11.88
C SER A 87 -10.34 -5.93 12.92
N GLU A 88 -9.48 -5.65 13.90
CA GLU A 88 -9.66 -4.60 14.90
C GLU A 88 -9.73 -3.21 14.24
N ILE A 89 -8.82 -2.92 13.30
CA ILE A 89 -8.79 -1.61 12.62
C ILE A 89 -10.00 -1.45 11.71
N VAL A 90 -10.33 -2.45 10.89
CA VAL A 90 -11.42 -2.34 9.90
C VAL A 90 -12.80 -2.35 10.55
N SER A 91 -12.96 -2.98 11.71
CA SER A 91 -14.22 -2.93 12.49
C SER A 91 -14.39 -1.66 13.32
N SER A 92 -13.36 -0.83 13.43
CA SER A 92 -13.42 0.42 14.17
C SER A 92 -14.40 1.41 13.54
N HIS A 93 -15.19 2.09 14.38
CA HIS A 93 -16.20 3.04 13.92
C HIS A 93 -15.61 4.21 13.11
N VAL A 94 -14.41 4.66 13.49
CA VAL A 94 -13.65 5.69 12.77
C VAL A 94 -12.23 5.18 12.55
N ARG A 95 -11.77 5.29 11.31
CA ARG A 95 -10.40 4.98 10.90
C ARG A 95 -9.67 6.25 10.48
N TYR A 96 -8.36 6.23 10.61
CA TYR A 96 -7.51 7.40 10.45
C TYR A 96 -6.45 7.17 9.37
N ALA A 97 -6.07 8.24 8.69
CA ALA A 97 -4.83 8.32 7.92
C ALA A 97 -3.83 9.11 8.76
N VAL A 98 -3.05 8.38 9.58
CA VAL A 98 -1.98 8.91 10.42
C VAL A 98 -0.65 8.77 9.69
N MET A 99 -0.39 7.59 9.12
CA MET A 99 0.79 7.34 8.29
C MET A 99 0.52 7.78 6.84
N ASP A 100 1.55 8.33 6.20
CA ASP A 100 1.53 8.72 4.78
C ASP A 100 2.87 8.34 4.14
N ASP A 101 2.86 7.23 3.42
CA ASP A 101 4.05 6.68 2.76
C ASP A 101 4.52 7.55 1.59
N TYR A 102 3.63 8.31 0.92
CA TYR A 102 4.03 9.22 -0.15
C TYR A 102 4.92 10.35 0.37
N ASN A 103 4.55 10.88 1.52
CA ASN A 103 5.28 11.97 2.16
C ASN A 103 6.29 11.47 3.21
N ARG A 104 6.41 10.15 3.40
CA ARG A 104 7.24 9.50 4.44
C ARG A 104 7.03 10.14 5.81
N SER A 105 5.77 10.31 6.21
CA SER A 105 5.40 11.09 7.39
C SER A 105 4.40 10.38 8.30
N VAL A 106 4.40 10.78 9.57
CA VAL A 106 3.41 10.36 10.58
C VAL A 106 2.81 11.62 11.19
N ASN A 107 1.51 11.84 11.00
CA ASN A 107 0.80 13.03 11.47
C ASN A 107 0.07 12.76 12.78
N LEU A 108 0.75 13.03 13.90
CA LEU A 108 0.21 12.83 15.25
C LEU A 108 -0.70 13.97 15.72
N ASP A 109 -0.54 15.18 15.19
CA ASP A 109 -1.25 16.37 15.68
C ASP A 109 -2.70 16.43 15.19
N LYS A 110 -2.91 16.18 13.90
CA LYS A 110 -4.22 16.30 13.23
C LYS A 110 -4.41 15.14 12.26
N PRO A 111 -4.48 13.90 12.75
CA PRO A 111 -4.72 12.75 11.90
C PRO A 111 -6.09 12.89 11.20
N ARG A 112 -6.17 12.50 9.93
CA ARG A 112 -7.39 12.66 9.14
C ARG A 112 -8.37 11.53 9.45
N PRO A 113 -9.57 11.80 10.00
CA PRO A 113 -10.57 10.76 10.27
C PRO A 113 -11.33 10.37 8.99
N GLY A 114 -12.04 9.25 9.05
CA GLY A 114 -12.86 8.75 7.94
C GLY A 114 -12.04 8.17 6.79
N ALA A 115 -10.80 7.75 7.07
CA ALA A 115 -9.95 7.11 6.08
C ALA A 115 -10.49 5.71 5.70
N GLN A 116 -10.17 5.29 4.49
CA GLN A 116 -10.59 4.02 3.90
C GLN A 116 -9.36 3.30 3.35
N LEU A 117 -9.44 1.99 3.19
CA LEU A 117 -8.39 1.24 2.50
C LEU A 117 -8.40 1.65 1.03
N ASN A 118 -7.27 2.12 0.51
CA ASN A 118 -7.19 2.68 -0.84
C ASN A 118 -6.01 2.15 -1.66
N GLY A 119 -5.18 1.25 -1.12
CA GLY A 119 -3.95 0.76 -1.76
C GLY A 119 -2.89 1.86 -1.87
N ASP A 120 -2.77 2.66 -0.81
CA ASP A 120 -1.85 3.80 -0.68
C ASP A 120 -0.71 3.52 0.31
N THR A 121 -0.54 2.25 0.71
CA THR A 121 0.49 1.79 1.62
C THR A 121 1.48 0.90 0.88
N VAL A 122 2.78 1.13 1.07
CA VAL A 122 3.83 0.26 0.52
C VAL A 122 3.97 -0.94 1.45
N VAL A 123 3.25 -2.02 1.19
CA VAL A 123 3.24 -3.19 2.10
C VAL A 123 4.48 -4.05 1.95
N ARG A 124 4.80 -4.88 2.94
CA ARG A 124 5.98 -5.76 2.95
C ARG A 124 6.14 -6.52 1.64
N SER A 125 5.07 -7.09 1.08
CA SER A 125 5.18 -7.96 -0.10
C SER A 125 5.71 -7.24 -1.34
N SER A 126 5.71 -5.90 -1.34
CA SER A 126 6.39 -5.11 -2.37
C SER A 126 7.92 -5.32 -2.38
N LEU A 127 8.53 -5.61 -1.23
CA LEU A 127 9.97 -5.90 -1.11
C LEU A 127 10.37 -7.21 -1.79
N ASP A 128 9.42 -8.12 -2.00
CA ASP A 128 9.66 -9.38 -2.70
C ASP A 128 9.65 -9.20 -4.24
N VAL A 129 9.42 -7.97 -4.72
CA VAL A 129 9.41 -7.61 -6.13
C VAL A 129 10.66 -6.80 -6.44
N THR A 130 11.63 -7.40 -7.11
CA THR A 130 12.91 -6.77 -7.46
C THR A 130 13.16 -6.75 -8.96
N MET A 131 14.03 -5.85 -9.41
CA MET A 131 14.52 -5.79 -10.79
C MET A 131 16.04 -5.93 -10.80
N SER A 132 16.57 -6.80 -11.67
CA SER A 132 18.01 -6.92 -11.87
C SER A 132 18.58 -5.63 -12.47
N ILE A 133 19.85 -5.34 -12.20
CA ILE A 133 20.51 -4.16 -12.77
C ILE A 133 20.52 -4.18 -14.30
N ASP A 134 20.64 -5.36 -14.91
CA ASP A 134 20.65 -5.51 -16.37
C ASP A 134 19.27 -5.16 -16.96
N ASP A 135 18.19 -5.66 -16.37
CA ASP A 135 16.82 -5.32 -16.80
C ASP A 135 16.52 -3.85 -16.54
N TRP A 136 16.98 -3.31 -15.40
CA TRP A 136 16.84 -1.89 -15.06
C TRP A 136 17.55 -1.00 -16.09
N VAL A 137 18.77 -1.35 -16.51
CA VAL A 137 19.51 -0.62 -17.55
C VAL A 137 18.84 -0.75 -18.92
N ILE A 138 18.29 -1.92 -19.26
CA ILE A 138 17.58 -2.14 -20.53
C ILE A 138 16.28 -1.33 -20.59
N ASP A 139 15.54 -1.25 -19.47
CA ASP A 139 14.30 -0.48 -19.37
C ASP A 139 14.53 1.05 -19.20
N ASN A 140 15.77 1.50 -18.99
CA ASN A 140 16.09 2.91 -18.70
C ASN A 140 16.14 3.83 -19.93
N GLY A 141 14.96 4.24 -20.37
CA GLY A 141 14.76 5.39 -21.25
C GLY A 141 13.51 6.22 -20.95
N ASP A 142 12.51 5.65 -20.27
CA ASP A 142 11.32 6.39 -19.89
C ASP A 142 11.30 6.65 -18.37
N GLU A 143 10.87 7.85 -18.00
CA GLU A 143 10.37 8.23 -16.67
C GLU A 143 9.26 7.29 -16.13
N TYR A 144 8.86 6.28 -16.91
CA TYR A 144 7.80 5.29 -16.70
C TYR A 144 7.98 4.46 -15.42
N TYR A 145 9.22 4.11 -15.06
CA TYR A 145 9.52 3.23 -13.93
C TYR A 145 10.19 3.94 -12.75
N ASN A 146 10.04 5.28 -12.65
CA ASN A 146 10.13 5.89 -11.32
C ASN A 146 8.99 5.30 -10.50
N ARG A 147 9.26 4.22 -9.76
CA ARG A 147 8.39 3.78 -8.68
C ARG A 147 8.43 4.89 -7.65
N ILE A 148 7.45 5.78 -7.77
CA ILE A 148 7.19 6.93 -6.88
C ILE A 148 6.93 6.45 -5.43
N PHE A 149 6.95 5.15 -5.20
CA PHE A 149 6.41 4.45 -4.07
C PHE A 149 7.25 3.19 -3.79
N ASP A 150 8.47 3.40 -3.31
CA ASP A 150 9.47 2.39 -2.97
C ASP A 150 9.89 2.55 -1.49
N ILE A 151 10.00 1.43 -0.77
CA ILE A 151 10.44 1.36 0.64
C ILE A 151 11.96 1.49 0.75
N THR A 152 12.74 0.89 -0.15
CA THR A 152 14.19 0.79 -0.02
C THR A 152 14.94 2.00 -0.58
N GLU A 153 14.22 2.90 -1.25
CA GLU A 153 14.74 4.11 -1.89
C GLU A 153 15.79 3.84 -2.98
N GLU A 154 15.91 2.58 -3.42
CA GLU A 154 16.89 2.13 -4.42
C GLU A 154 16.25 1.76 -5.76
N GLY A 155 14.92 1.89 -5.88
CA GLY A 155 14.13 1.57 -7.06
C GLY A 155 13.80 0.08 -7.18
N ASP A 156 13.73 -0.63 -6.05
CA ASP A 156 13.59 -2.09 -5.98
C ASP A 156 14.67 -2.87 -6.77
N ILE A 157 15.87 -2.30 -6.89
CA ILE A 157 16.98 -2.95 -7.59
C ILE A 157 17.50 -4.10 -6.73
N GLY A 158 17.51 -5.31 -7.30
CA GLY A 158 17.97 -6.53 -6.65
C GLY A 158 19.03 -7.26 -7.47
N PRO A 159 19.61 -8.35 -6.91
CA PRO A 159 20.55 -9.19 -7.64
C PRO A 159 19.91 -9.88 -8.85
N GLU A 160 18.61 -10.18 -8.76
CA GLU A 160 17.82 -10.83 -9.80
C GLU A 160 16.44 -10.15 -9.90
N THR A 161 15.79 -10.29 -11.06
CA THR A 161 14.41 -9.85 -11.24
C THR A 161 13.47 -10.88 -10.62
N MET A 162 12.67 -10.45 -9.63
CA MET A 162 11.75 -11.29 -8.90
C MET A 162 10.35 -10.67 -8.87
N GLY A 163 9.33 -11.51 -8.89
CA GLY A 163 7.93 -11.08 -8.89
C GLY A 163 7.48 -10.43 -10.20
N GLU A 164 6.28 -9.87 -10.18
CA GLU A 164 5.69 -9.13 -11.30
C GLU A 164 5.58 -7.65 -10.93
N LEU A 165 6.23 -6.76 -11.70
CA LEU A 165 6.22 -5.33 -11.41
C LEU A 165 4.84 -4.68 -11.59
N ASP A 166 4.06 -5.19 -12.54
CA ASP A 166 2.72 -4.74 -12.89
C ASP A 166 1.82 -5.96 -13.16
N PRO A 167 1.40 -6.66 -12.10
CA PRO A 167 0.75 -7.95 -12.23
C PRO A 167 -0.62 -7.82 -12.88
N ALA A 168 -0.97 -8.76 -13.75
CA ALA A 168 -2.29 -8.77 -14.37
C ALA A 168 -3.41 -8.80 -13.31
N LEU A 169 -4.52 -8.11 -13.60
CA LEU A 169 -5.67 -8.11 -12.70
C LEU A 169 -6.27 -9.51 -12.61
N LYS A 170 -6.35 -10.06 -11.39
CA LYS A 170 -6.93 -11.38 -11.16
C LYS A 170 -8.39 -11.42 -11.68
N PRO A 171 -8.87 -12.52 -12.29
CA PRO A 171 -10.20 -12.57 -12.92
C PRO A 171 -11.35 -12.14 -12.01
N HIS A 172 -11.34 -12.53 -10.74
CA HIS A 172 -12.37 -12.16 -9.75
C HIS A 172 -12.34 -10.68 -9.34
N LYS A 173 -11.35 -9.89 -9.81
CA LYS A 173 -11.22 -8.46 -9.55
C LYS A 173 -11.55 -7.61 -10.77
N VAL A 174 -11.83 -8.23 -11.93
CA VAL A 174 -12.18 -7.52 -13.17
C VAL A 174 -13.43 -6.65 -12.99
N GLU A 175 -14.36 -7.05 -12.13
CA GLU A 175 -15.53 -6.25 -11.76
C GLU A 175 -15.16 -4.87 -11.21
N LEU A 176 -13.99 -4.73 -10.55
CA LEU A 176 -13.53 -3.44 -10.04
C LEU A 176 -13.30 -2.42 -11.17
N LEU A 177 -13.12 -2.85 -12.43
CA LEU A 177 -12.90 -1.94 -13.56
C LEU A 177 -14.17 -1.15 -13.94
N TYR A 178 -15.35 -1.74 -13.79
CA TYR A 178 -16.61 -1.17 -14.29
C TYR A 178 -17.70 -0.99 -13.23
N SER A 179 -17.62 -1.68 -12.09
CA SER A 179 -18.53 -1.48 -10.96
C SER A 179 -18.12 -0.27 -10.10
N PRO A 180 -19.03 0.33 -9.32
CA PRO A 180 -18.67 1.35 -8.32
C PRO A 180 -17.51 0.88 -7.45
N ILE A 181 -16.52 1.75 -7.22
CA ILE A 181 -15.35 1.39 -6.42
C ILE A 181 -15.82 1.21 -4.96
N PRO A 182 -15.57 0.05 -4.31
CA PRO A 182 -15.94 -0.16 -2.91
C PRO A 182 -15.19 0.83 -2.02
N TYR A 183 -15.76 1.28 -0.90
CA TYR A 183 -15.07 2.21 0.01
C TYR A 183 -13.71 1.67 0.45
N ASP A 184 -13.67 0.42 0.90
CA ASP A 184 -12.42 -0.27 1.18
C ASP A 184 -11.96 -1.07 -0.03
N LEU A 185 -10.91 -0.60 -0.68
CA LEU A 185 -10.32 -1.25 -1.84
C LEU A 185 -9.66 -2.57 -1.39
N PRO A 186 -10.01 -3.71 -1.99
CA PRO A 186 -9.27 -4.95 -1.76
C PRO A 186 -7.85 -4.82 -2.31
N THR A 187 -6.91 -5.63 -1.79
CA THR A 187 -5.56 -5.74 -2.37
C THR A 187 -5.68 -6.05 -3.86
N THR A 188 -5.20 -5.20 -4.75
CA THR A 188 -5.41 -5.34 -6.20
C THR A 188 -4.36 -4.55 -6.98
N ASN A 189 -4.28 -4.75 -8.30
CA ASN A 189 -3.50 -3.87 -9.16
C ASN A 189 -4.22 -2.50 -9.24
N LYS A 190 -3.79 -1.57 -8.39
CA LYS A 190 -4.32 -0.20 -8.36
C LYS A 190 -3.87 0.63 -9.56
N GLU A 191 -2.66 0.41 -10.07
CA GLU A 191 -2.15 1.09 -11.28
C GLU A 191 -3.11 0.90 -12.45
N LEU A 192 -3.57 -0.33 -12.68
CA LEU A 192 -4.55 -0.60 -13.74
C LEU A 192 -5.88 0.13 -13.50
N LEU A 193 -6.36 0.20 -12.26
CA LEU A 193 -7.60 0.93 -11.94
C LEU A 193 -7.45 2.43 -12.23
N ILE A 194 -6.30 3.03 -11.92
CA ILE A 194 -5.97 4.42 -12.23
C ILE A 194 -5.96 4.63 -13.75
N ARG A 195 -5.20 3.79 -14.48
CA ARG A 195 -5.07 3.88 -15.94
C ARG A 195 -6.40 3.74 -16.67
N VAL A 196 -7.25 2.78 -16.27
CA VAL A 196 -8.59 2.60 -16.86
C VAL A 196 -9.50 3.80 -16.54
N ALA A 197 -9.46 4.33 -15.33
CA ALA A 197 -10.21 5.54 -14.99
C ALA A 197 -9.77 6.75 -15.83
N ALA A 198 -8.46 6.93 -16.01
CA ALA A 198 -7.88 7.99 -16.84
C ALA A 198 -8.26 7.82 -18.32
N TYR A 199 -8.13 6.61 -18.87
CA TYR A 199 -8.46 6.27 -20.25
C TYR A 199 -9.87 6.68 -20.65
N HIS A 200 -10.84 6.43 -19.77
CA HIS A 200 -12.25 6.77 -19.98
C HIS A 200 -12.59 8.22 -19.59
N GLY A 201 -11.64 8.98 -19.04
CA GLY A 201 -11.88 10.33 -18.50
C GLY A 201 -12.89 10.31 -17.35
N ASN A 202 -12.92 9.26 -16.55
CA ASN A 202 -13.84 9.15 -15.41
C ASN A 202 -13.29 9.94 -14.23
N ILE A 203 -13.79 11.17 -14.05
CA ILE A 203 -13.32 12.12 -13.04
C ILE A 203 -13.40 11.53 -11.63
N ASP A 204 -14.56 10.97 -11.25
CA ASP A 204 -14.78 10.51 -9.86
C ASP A 204 -13.87 9.33 -9.51
N ARG A 205 -13.73 8.36 -10.41
CA ARG A 205 -12.83 7.22 -10.21
C ARG A 205 -11.37 7.65 -10.20
N TYR A 206 -10.98 8.49 -11.16
CA TYR A 206 -9.61 8.94 -11.29
C TYR A 206 -9.18 9.80 -10.11
N ALA A 207 -10.00 10.78 -9.70
CA ALA A 207 -9.72 11.64 -8.55
C ALA A 207 -9.60 10.86 -7.23
N ARG A 208 -10.35 9.76 -7.09
CA ARG A 208 -10.29 8.89 -5.91
C ARG A 208 -9.05 7.98 -5.88
N LEU A 209 -8.67 7.44 -7.04
CA LEU A 209 -7.62 6.42 -7.13
C LEU A 209 -6.23 7.00 -7.36
N ARG A 210 -6.12 8.16 -8.04
CA ARG A 210 -4.82 8.75 -8.38
C ARG A 210 -3.98 8.96 -7.13
N ARG A 211 -2.68 8.73 -7.27
CA ARG A 211 -1.73 8.90 -6.16
C ARG A 211 -1.50 10.38 -5.87
N PRO A 212 -1.28 10.77 -4.60
CA PRO A 212 -0.91 12.13 -4.26
C PRO A 212 0.41 12.53 -4.94
N GLY A 213 0.48 13.75 -5.48
CA GLY A 213 1.70 14.30 -6.05
C GLY A 213 1.65 14.54 -7.57
N VAL A 214 2.74 15.10 -8.11
CA VAL A 214 2.87 15.51 -9.52
C VAL A 214 3.38 14.37 -10.41
N ARG A 215 3.89 13.30 -9.81
CA ARG A 215 4.49 12.20 -10.56
C ARG A 215 3.40 11.17 -10.88
N MET A 216 3.08 11.05 -12.16
CA MET A 216 2.24 9.99 -12.72
C MET A 216 3.10 8.75 -12.90
N SER A 217 2.66 7.59 -12.40
CA SER A 217 3.41 6.33 -12.49
C SER A 217 3.14 5.61 -13.81
N GLY A 218 4.12 4.86 -14.31
CA GLY A 218 3.91 3.75 -15.25
C GLY A 218 3.00 4.06 -16.44
N GLY A 219 3.28 5.13 -17.19
CA GLY A 219 2.53 5.46 -18.41
C GLY A 219 1.15 6.03 -18.23
N GLU A 220 0.74 6.30 -16.98
CA GLU A 220 -0.52 6.94 -16.66
C GLU A 220 -0.77 8.22 -17.50
N ASN A 221 0.31 8.96 -17.83
CA ASN A 221 0.26 10.15 -18.69
C ASN A 221 -0.39 9.89 -20.06
N TYR A 222 -0.14 8.74 -20.69
CA TYR A 222 -0.74 8.39 -21.99
C TYR A 222 -2.26 8.18 -21.87
N TYR A 223 -2.70 7.55 -20.78
CA TYR A 223 -4.11 7.32 -20.50
C TYR A 223 -4.83 8.62 -20.13
N VAL A 224 -4.18 9.48 -19.35
CA VAL A 224 -4.67 10.83 -19.03
C VAL A 224 -4.81 11.67 -20.29
N GLN A 225 -3.80 11.69 -21.16
CA GLN A 225 -3.83 12.42 -22.42
C GLN A 225 -5.00 11.95 -23.30
N ARG A 226 -5.20 10.64 -23.42
CA ARG A 226 -6.38 10.09 -24.10
C ARG A 226 -7.68 10.58 -23.45
N GLY A 227 -7.81 10.46 -22.14
CA GLY A 227 -8.98 10.93 -21.40
C GLY A 227 -9.30 12.40 -21.67
N ILE A 228 -8.27 13.25 -21.72
CA ILE A 228 -8.39 14.68 -22.04
C ILE A 228 -8.94 14.89 -23.46
N TYR A 229 -8.41 14.18 -24.46
CA TYR A 229 -8.87 14.32 -25.85
C TYR A 229 -10.28 13.78 -26.08
N HIS A 230 -10.75 12.85 -25.25
CA HIS A 230 -12.03 12.16 -25.46
C HIS A 230 -13.12 12.53 -24.44
N ASN A 231 -12.82 13.33 -23.42
CA ASN A 231 -13.80 13.79 -22.44
C ASN A 231 -13.55 15.25 -22.04
N SER A 232 -14.40 16.15 -22.53
CA SER A 232 -14.27 17.60 -22.32
C SER A 232 -14.37 18.03 -20.84
N PHE A 233 -15.14 17.30 -20.01
CA PHE A 233 -15.21 17.59 -18.58
C PHE A 233 -13.95 17.16 -17.86
N PHE A 234 -13.39 16.00 -18.22
CA PHE A 234 -12.11 15.53 -17.69
C PHE A 234 -10.97 16.49 -18.06
N ALA A 235 -10.95 16.98 -19.31
CA ALA A 235 -10.00 18.02 -19.74
C ALA A 235 -10.13 19.31 -18.91
N LYS A 236 -11.36 19.79 -18.70
CA LYS A 236 -11.61 20.99 -17.89
C LYS A 236 -11.24 20.79 -16.42
N TRP A 237 -11.49 19.60 -15.87
CA TRP A 237 -11.08 19.24 -14.52
C TRP A 237 -9.55 19.27 -14.38
N TRP A 238 -8.81 18.64 -15.30
CA TRP A 238 -7.36 18.65 -15.32
C TRP A 238 -6.76 20.05 -15.47
N MET A 239 -7.35 20.91 -16.30
CA MET A 239 -6.93 22.32 -16.41
C MET A 239 -6.95 23.02 -15.04
N ARG A 240 -7.97 22.75 -14.23
CA ARG A 240 -8.07 23.28 -12.86
C ARG A 240 -7.03 22.66 -11.94
N GLU A 241 -6.81 21.36 -12.01
CA GLU A 241 -5.81 20.66 -11.20
C GLU A 241 -4.39 21.21 -11.46
N VAL A 242 -4.00 21.39 -12.72
CA VAL A 242 -2.70 21.99 -13.10
C VAL A 242 -2.58 23.42 -12.58
N ALA A 243 -3.65 24.22 -12.69
CA ALA A 243 -3.66 25.59 -12.17
C ALA A 243 -3.53 25.66 -10.63
N ASN A 244 -4.01 24.65 -9.91
CA ASN A 244 -3.82 24.55 -8.46
C ASN A 244 -2.38 24.14 -8.12
N MET A 245 -1.77 23.27 -8.92
CA MET A 245 -0.37 22.82 -8.74
C MET A 245 0.62 23.98 -8.96
N THR A 246 0.40 24.83 -9.97
CA THR A 246 1.29 25.97 -10.26
C THR A 246 1.20 27.08 -9.22
N LYS A 247 0.05 27.27 -8.56
CA LYS A 247 -0.11 28.25 -7.47
C LYS A 247 0.59 27.83 -6.17
N GLY A 248 0.93 26.54 -6.02
CA GLY A 248 1.57 25.99 -4.83
C GLY A 248 3.10 26.09 -4.81
N GLY A 249 3.75 26.69 -5.81
CA GLY A 249 5.21 26.91 -5.82
C GLY A 249 6.07 25.73 -6.32
N ASN A 250 5.47 24.69 -6.90
CA ASN A 250 6.21 23.58 -7.53
C ASN A 250 6.44 23.85 -9.03
N GLU A 251 7.42 24.69 -9.36
CA GLU A 251 7.74 25.10 -10.75
C GLU A 251 8.34 23.98 -11.62
N THR A 252 8.59 22.78 -11.09
CA THR A 252 9.18 21.66 -11.84
C THR A 252 8.18 20.83 -12.66
N GLY A 253 6.87 21.09 -12.55
CA GLY A 253 5.81 20.26 -13.16
C GLY A 253 5.33 20.63 -14.56
N ILE A 254 5.82 21.72 -15.18
CA ILE A 254 5.22 22.28 -16.41
C ILE A 254 5.69 21.59 -17.70
N ARG A 255 6.60 20.60 -17.67
CA ARG A 255 7.14 20.00 -18.90
C ARG A 255 6.21 19.02 -19.63
N MET A 256 5.21 18.43 -18.97
CA MET A 256 4.39 17.36 -19.57
C MET A 256 3.21 17.83 -20.44
N ALA A 257 2.87 19.13 -20.44
CA ALA A 257 1.79 19.66 -21.29
C ALA A 257 2.30 20.49 -22.49
N SER A 258 3.61 20.72 -22.60
CA SER A 258 4.18 21.69 -23.56
C SER A 258 5.06 21.09 -24.67
N THR A 259 5.21 19.77 -24.77
CA THR A 259 5.97 19.15 -25.87
C THR A 259 5.04 18.69 -26.99
N ARG A 260 4.62 19.65 -27.82
CA ARG A 260 4.49 19.58 -29.29
C ARG A 260 3.64 20.74 -29.80
N GLY A 261 4.32 21.84 -30.06
CA GLY A 261 3.74 23.03 -30.69
C GLY A 261 4.85 23.95 -31.19
N SER A 262 5.84 23.41 -31.90
CA SER A 262 6.81 24.16 -32.70
C SER A 262 7.51 23.21 -33.65
N SER A 263 7.65 23.67 -34.90
CA SER A 263 8.11 23.02 -36.15
C SER A 263 7.20 21.95 -36.74
#